data_AF-A0A819G4K9-F1
#
_entry.id   AF-A0A819G4K9-F1
#
_cell.length_a   1.000
_cell.length_b   1.000
_cell.length_c   1.000
_cell.angle_alpha   90.00
_cell.angle_beta   90.00
_cell.angle_gamma   90.00
#
_symmetry.space_group_name_H-M   'P 1'
#
loop_
_entity.id
_entity.type
_entity.pdbx_description
1 polymer ?
#
loop_
_entity_poly.entity_id
_entity_poly.type
_entity_poly.pdbx_seq_one_letter_code
_entity_poly.pdbx_strand_id
1 'polypeptide(L)'
;GIEVTLDVAYSPICEGNQYAPILSFKTIDNRSYYYHLSELDYQYYFDYTGTRNTLNCRLANVLKLILNSLRYWILDMHIDDFRFDLAATLVHEFHALDHLNHAVFDRIHQDSVIYCVKLLVEL
;
A
#
# COMPACT_ATOMS: atom_id res chain seq x y z
N GLY A 1 0.66 -11.00 -28.60
CA GLY A 1 1.71 -10.15 -27.98
C GLY A 1 2.24 -10.87 -26.76
N ILE A 2 3.32 -10.36 -26.17
CA ILE A 2 3.82 -10.83 -24.87
C ILE A 2 3.13 -9.98 -23.81
N GLU A 3 2.56 -10.61 -22.78
CA GLU A 3 2.02 -9.91 -21.60
C GLU A 3 3.16 -9.60 -20.62
N VAL A 4 3.11 -8.42 -19.99
CA VAL A 4 4.08 -7.97 -18.99
C VAL A 4 3.40 -7.84 -17.63
N THR A 5 3.83 -8.68 -16.68
CA THR A 5 3.40 -8.61 -15.28
C THR A 5 4.45 -7.89 -14.44
N LEU A 6 4.03 -6.88 -13.67
CA LEU A 6 4.91 -6.15 -12.76
C LEU A 6 4.73 -6.62 -11.31
N ASP A 7 5.84 -6.95 -10.66
CA ASP A 7 5.89 -7.18 -9.22
C ASP A 7 5.95 -5.85 -8.47
N VAL A 8 4.97 -5.59 -7.59
CA VAL A 8 4.79 -4.32 -6.90
C VAL A 8 4.73 -4.51 -5.39
N ALA A 9 5.53 -3.72 -4.68
CA ALA A 9 5.51 -3.60 -3.24
C ALA A 9 5.02 -2.20 -2.85
N TYR A 10 3.81 -2.11 -2.30
CA TYR A 10 3.31 -0.89 -1.66
C TYR A 10 3.55 -0.88 -0.14
N SER A 11 3.93 -2.04 0.38
CA SER A 11 4.34 -2.22 1.75
C SER A 11 5.28 -3.44 1.75
N PRO A 12 6.54 -3.28 2.16
CA PRO A 12 7.06 -2.13 2.92
C PRO A 12 7.72 -1.03 2.12
N ILE A 13 7.97 0.10 2.80
CA ILE A 13 8.68 1.25 2.23
C ILE A 13 10.08 1.35 2.83
N CYS A 14 11.05 1.67 1.97
CA CYS A 14 12.48 1.81 2.29
C CYS A 14 12.85 2.88 3.34
N GLU A 15 11.88 3.57 3.93
CA GLU A 15 12.13 4.54 5.01
C GLU A 15 12.31 3.88 6.38
N GLY A 16 11.98 2.59 6.56
CA GLY A 16 12.15 1.83 7.82
C GLY A 16 11.56 2.50 9.08
N ASN A 17 12.10 2.15 10.25
CA ASN A 17 11.68 2.68 11.56
C ASN A 17 12.34 4.04 11.90
N GLN A 18 12.28 4.48 13.16
CA GLN A 18 12.82 5.78 13.61
C GLN A 18 14.32 5.97 13.43
N TYR A 19 15.09 4.89 13.28
CA TYR A 19 16.54 4.96 13.09
C TYR A 19 16.94 4.90 11.61
N ALA A 20 15.97 4.66 10.72
CA ALA A 20 16.16 4.60 9.29
C ALA A 20 16.06 6.00 8.66
N PRO A 21 16.58 6.19 7.43
CA PRO A 21 16.65 7.51 6.82
C PRO A 21 15.27 8.13 6.61
N ILE A 22 15.26 9.46 6.60
CA ILE A 22 14.10 10.29 6.29
C ILE A 22 14.27 10.76 4.85
N LEU A 23 13.40 10.32 3.94
CA LEU A 23 13.54 10.52 2.49
C LEU A 23 12.31 11.18 1.85
N SER A 24 11.11 10.69 2.14
CA SER A 24 9.88 11.04 1.43
C SER A 24 8.69 11.20 2.38
N PHE A 25 7.89 10.16 2.62
CA PHE A 25 6.63 10.23 3.35
C PHE A 25 6.82 10.70 4.79
N LYS A 26 7.94 10.31 5.42
CA LYS A 26 8.33 10.83 6.75
C LYS A 26 8.51 12.35 6.78
N THR A 27 9.02 12.96 5.70
CA THR A 27 9.17 14.42 5.63
C THR A 27 7.86 15.15 5.34
N ILE A 28 6.99 14.53 4.54
CA ILE A 28 5.75 15.14 4.06
C ILE A 28 4.70 15.12 5.18
N ASP A 29 4.39 13.93 5.69
CA ASP A 29 3.44 13.74 6.79
C ASP A 29 3.62 12.35 7.42
N ASN A 30 4.63 12.23 8.28
CA ASN A 30 4.94 10.97 8.95
C ASN A 30 3.74 10.35 9.70
N ARG A 31 2.91 11.20 10.30
CA ARG A 31 1.78 10.78 11.13
C ARG A 31 0.69 10.14 10.28
N SER A 32 0.45 10.69 9.10
CA SER A 32 -0.60 10.21 8.20
C SER A 32 -0.16 9.00 7.40
N TYR A 33 1.05 9.00 6.84
CA TYR A 33 1.48 7.95 5.92
C TYR A 33 1.80 6.60 6.56
N TYR A 34 2.11 6.55 7.86
CA TYR A 34 2.51 5.32 8.54
C TYR A 34 1.63 4.99 9.75
N TYR A 35 1.54 3.70 10.08
CA TYR A 35 1.00 3.26 11.36
C TYR A 35 2.00 3.47 12.51
N HIS A 36 1.51 3.95 13.65
CA HIS A 36 2.30 4.25 14.85
C HIS A 36 1.87 3.39 16.02
N LEU A 37 2.81 3.04 16.91
CA LEU A 37 2.53 2.25 18.11
C LEU A 37 1.68 2.99 19.15
N SER A 38 1.68 4.32 19.08
CA SER A 38 0.97 5.18 20.03
C SER A 38 0.46 6.44 19.33
N GLU A 39 -0.79 6.82 19.64
CA GLU A 39 -1.34 8.12 19.21
C GLU A 39 -0.75 9.31 19.98
N LEU A 40 0.01 9.04 21.05
CA LEU A 40 0.72 10.04 21.84
C LEU A 40 2.21 10.11 21.48
N ASP A 41 2.74 9.10 20.79
CA ASP A 41 4.14 9.01 20.42
C ASP A 41 4.31 8.44 19.00
N TYR A 42 4.43 9.36 18.04
CA TYR A 42 4.64 9.09 16.61
C TYR A 42 6.10 8.76 16.26
N GLN A 43 6.95 8.52 17.28
CA GLN A 43 8.32 8.10 17.05
C GLN A 43 8.37 6.63 16.65
N TYR A 44 7.47 5.78 17.13
CA TYR A 44 7.55 4.33 16.92
C TYR A 44 6.47 3.82 15.97
N TYR A 45 6.89 2.99 15.02
CA TYR A 45 6.04 2.49 13.93
C TYR A 45 5.51 1.10 14.25
N PHE A 46 4.27 0.85 13.83
CA PHE A 46 3.76 -0.52 13.78
C PHE A 46 4.34 -1.23 12.54
N ASP A 47 4.75 -2.48 12.71
CA ASP A 47 5.34 -3.29 11.65
C ASP A 47 4.53 -4.56 11.42
N TYR A 48 3.61 -4.51 10.47
CA TYR A 48 2.86 -5.68 9.99
C TYR A 48 3.60 -6.44 8.89
N THR A 49 4.69 -5.89 8.35
CA THR A 49 5.41 -6.42 7.17
C THR A 49 6.66 -7.21 7.57
N GLY A 50 7.12 -7.08 8.82
CA GLY A 50 8.41 -7.58 9.27
C GLY A 50 9.60 -6.76 8.79
N THR A 51 9.36 -5.55 8.26
CA THR A 51 10.40 -4.69 7.65
C THR A 51 10.44 -3.28 8.22
N ARG A 52 9.88 -3.12 9.41
CA ARG A 52 10.03 -2.01 10.36
C ARG A 52 9.14 -0.79 10.10
N ASN A 53 8.21 -0.84 9.13
CA ASN A 53 7.09 0.10 9.01
C ASN A 53 5.91 -0.54 8.25
N THR A 54 4.76 0.13 8.26
CA THR A 54 3.61 -0.22 7.43
C THR A 54 2.86 1.04 7.02
N LEU A 55 2.53 1.13 5.73
CA LEU A 55 1.79 2.23 5.16
C LEU A 55 0.35 2.25 5.70
N ASN A 56 -0.13 3.42 6.10
CA ASN A 56 -1.49 3.57 6.64
C ASN A 56 -2.53 3.64 5.51
N CYS A 57 -2.97 2.47 5.05
CA CYS A 57 -3.97 2.37 3.99
C CYS A 57 -5.40 2.80 4.40
N ARG A 58 -5.65 3.18 5.66
CA ARG A 58 -6.95 3.73 6.08
C ARG A 58 -7.22 5.11 5.53
N LEU A 59 -6.16 5.88 5.24
CA LEU A 59 -6.33 7.24 4.77
C LEU A 59 -6.58 7.28 3.26
N ALA A 60 -7.62 8.02 2.89
CA ALA A 60 -8.05 8.12 1.49
C ALA A 60 -6.96 8.68 0.55
N ASN A 61 -6.05 9.51 1.06
CA ASN A 61 -4.91 10.03 0.29
C ASN A 61 -3.88 8.93 -0.04
N VAL A 62 -3.64 8.02 0.90
CA VAL A 62 -2.74 6.87 0.73
C VAL A 62 -3.32 5.88 -0.27
N LEU A 63 -4.62 5.56 -0.16
CA LEU A 63 -5.31 4.74 -1.15
C LEU A 63 -5.27 5.38 -2.55
N LYS A 64 -5.53 6.68 -2.63
CA LYS A 64 -5.46 7.42 -3.89
C LYS A 64 -4.05 7.38 -4.49
N LEU A 65 -3.00 7.42 -3.68
CA LEU A 65 -1.62 7.27 -4.12
C LEU A 65 -1.39 5.90 -4.77
N ILE A 66 -1.82 4.81 -4.12
CA ILE A 66 -1.70 3.44 -4.66
C ILE A 66 -2.46 3.33 -5.98
N LEU A 67 -3.73 3.75 -6.03
CA LEU A 67 -4.56 3.68 -7.24
C LEU A 67 -3.97 4.50 -8.40
N ASN A 68 -3.48 5.70 -8.11
CA ASN A 68 -2.84 6.54 -9.12
C ASN A 68 -1.54 5.90 -9.65
N SER A 69 -0.76 5.27 -8.78
CA SER A 69 0.44 4.52 -9.18
C SER A 69 0.08 3.36 -10.12
N LEU A 70 -0.93 2.54 -9.77
CA LEU A 70 -1.40 1.45 -10.62
C LEU A 70 -1.89 1.96 -11.98
N ARG A 71 -2.71 3.02 -12.00
CA ARG A 71 -3.19 3.64 -13.25
C ARG A 71 -2.05 4.13 -14.13
N TYR A 72 -1.02 4.75 -13.54
CA TYR A 72 0.16 5.19 -14.28
C TYR A 72 0.86 4.02 -14.98
N TRP A 73 1.06 2.92 -14.25
CA TRP A 73 1.68 1.72 -14.82
C TRP A 73 0.85 1.09 -15.95
N ILE A 74 -0.48 1.14 -15.86
CA ILE A 74 -1.38 0.62 -16.90
C ILE A 74 -1.42 1.56 -18.12
N LEU A 75 -1.70 2.84 -17.89
CA LEU A 75 -2.03 3.80 -18.94
C LEU A 75 -0.79 4.32 -19.66
N ASP A 76 0.25 4.66 -18.89
CA ASP A 76 1.43 5.35 -19.42
C ASP A 76 2.58 4.36 -19.70
N MET A 77 2.68 3.29 -18.91
CA MET A 77 3.74 2.28 -19.06
C MET A 77 3.29 0.98 -19.73
N HIS A 78 1.99 0.84 -20.01
CA HIS A 78 1.42 -0.33 -20.70
C HIS A 78 1.72 -1.67 -20.02
N ILE A 79 1.71 -1.71 -18.68
CA ILE A 79 1.74 -2.96 -17.91
C ILE A 79 0.38 -3.66 -18.02
N ASP A 80 0.40 -4.96 -18.29
CA ASP A 80 -0.80 -5.77 -18.48
C ASP A 80 -1.37 -6.24 -17.14
N ASP A 81 -0.52 -6.70 -16.22
CA ASP A 81 -0.94 -7.36 -14.97
C ASP A 81 -0.02 -6.99 -13.79
N PHE A 82 -0.50 -7.19 -12.55
CA PHE A 82 0.29 -6.96 -11.34
C PHE A 82 0.36 -8.19 -10.45
N ARG A 83 1.53 -8.37 -9.82
CA ARG A 83 1.72 -9.24 -8.67
C ARG A 83 2.01 -8.36 -7.45
N PHE A 84 1.18 -8.44 -6.42
CA PHE A 84 1.39 -7.71 -5.17
C PHE A 84 2.22 -8.55 -4.21
N ASP A 85 3.40 -8.03 -3.89
CA ASP A 85 4.20 -8.49 -2.77
C ASP A 85 3.51 -8.12 -1.46
N LEU A 86 3.51 -9.06 -0.51
CA LEU A 86 2.95 -8.91 0.84
C LEU A 86 1.56 -8.23 0.86
N ALA A 87 0.67 -8.61 -0.07
CA ALA A 87 -0.64 -7.93 -0.18
C ALA A 87 -1.48 -8.10 1.09
N ALA A 88 -1.22 -9.15 1.89
CA ALA A 88 -1.76 -9.31 3.22
C ALA A 88 -1.57 -8.05 4.06
N THR A 89 -0.45 -7.33 3.95
CA THR A 89 -0.19 -6.09 4.73
C THR A 89 -1.04 -4.90 4.30
N LEU A 90 -1.60 -4.93 3.09
CA LEU A 90 -2.60 -3.96 2.63
C LEU A 90 -4.00 -4.30 3.16
N VAL A 91 -4.23 -5.55 3.56
CA VAL A 91 -5.51 -6.08 4.07
C VAL A 91 -5.53 -6.18 5.59
N HIS A 92 -4.38 -6.36 6.23
CA HIS A 92 -4.30 -6.74 7.64
C HIS A 92 -4.44 -5.52 8.55
N GLU A 93 -5.69 -5.13 8.78
CA GLU A 93 -6.10 -4.39 9.96
C GLU A 93 -6.41 -5.40 11.07
N PHE A 94 -5.62 -5.40 12.15
CA PHE A 94 -5.88 -6.27 13.29
C PHE A 94 -7.11 -5.77 14.09
N HIS A 95 -8.08 -6.66 14.25
CA HIS A 95 -9.18 -6.64 15.24
C HIS A 95 -10.17 -5.44 15.23
N ALA A 96 -10.96 -5.31 14.15
CA ALA A 96 -12.36 -4.90 14.27
C ALA A 96 -13.17 -5.39 13.06
N LEU A 97 -13.75 -6.59 13.17
CA LEU A 97 -14.96 -7.03 12.46
C LEU A 97 -15.04 -6.66 10.95
N ASP A 98 -14.54 -7.56 10.10
CA ASP A 98 -15.10 -7.99 8.78
C ASP A 98 -15.57 -6.95 7.73
N HIS A 99 -15.45 -5.63 7.95
CA HIS A 99 -16.00 -4.62 7.04
C HIS A 99 -14.96 -3.67 6.44
N LEU A 100 -13.79 -3.50 7.05
CA LEU A 100 -12.75 -2.59 6.56
C LEU A 100 -11.72 -3.24 5.63
N ASN A 101 -11.56 -4.58 5.71
CA ASN A 101 -10.70 -5.40 4.83
C ASN A 101 -10.99 -5.20 3.33
N HIS A 102 -12.15 -4.62 3.00
CA HIS A 102 -12.61 -4.40 1.64
C HIS A 102 -12.26 -3.01 1.08
N ALA A 103 -11.84 -2.01 1.87
CA ALA A 103 -11.77 -0.63 1.35
C ALA A 103 -10.78 -0.44 0.19
N VAL A 104 -9.59 -1.08 0.23
CA VAL A 104 -8.59 -1.02 -0.84
C VAL A 104 -9.10 -1.77 -2.07
N PHE A 105 -9.50 -3.03 -1.89
CA PHE A 105 -9.91 -3.91 -2.98
C PHE A 105 -11.26 -3.51 -3.60
N ASP A 106 -12.22 -3.04 -2.82
CA ASP A 106 -13.46 -2.44 -3.31
C ASP A 106 -13.15 -1.23 -4.19
N ARG A 107 -12.19 -0.40 -3.77
CA ARG A 107 -11.83 0.78 -4.55
C ARG A 107 -11.08 0.43 -5.83
N ILE A 108 -10.25 -0.60 -5.79
CA ILE A 108 -9.63 -1.21 -6.98
C ILE A 108 -10.71 -1.77 -7.92
N HIS A 109 -11.70 -2.51 -7.39
CA HIS A 109 -12.79 -3.08 -8.18
C HIS A 109 -13.73 -2.03 -8.77
N GLN A 110 -13.90 -0.88 -8.09
CA GLN A 110 -14.65 0.27 -8.60
C GLN A 110 -13.87 1.11 -9.63
N ASP A 111 -12.57 0.84 -9.80
CA ASP A 111 -11.72 1.59 -10.71
C ASP A 111 -11.89 1.09 -12.15
N SER A 112 -12.38 1.96 -13.03
CA SER A 112 -12.62 1.60 -14.43
C SER A 112 -11.37 1.21 -15.21
N VAL A 113 -10.18 1.61 -14.75
CA VAL A 113 -8.91 1.30 -15.41
C VAL A 113 -8.33 0.01 -14.84
N ILE A 114 -8.32 -0.14 -13.51
CA ILE A 114 -7.66 -1.27 -12.84
C ILE A 114 -8.54 -2.54 -12.88
N TYR A 115 -9.86 -2.42 -12.98
CA TYR A 115 -10.75 -3.58 -13.05
C TYR A 115 -10.44 -4.54 -14.23
N CYS A 116 -9.79 -4.05 -15.29
CA CYS A 116 -9.49 -4.84 -16.47
C CYS A 116 -8.18 -5.64 -16.41
N VAL A 117 -7.39 -5.50 -15.34
CA VAL A 117 -6.08 -6.18 -15.21
C VAL A 117 -6.14 -7.36 -14.24
N LYS A 118 -5.31 -8.38 -14.45
CA LYS A 118 -5.20 -9.51 -13.50
C LYS A 118 -4.35 -9.07 -12.32
N LEU A 119 -4.86 -9.32 -11.11
CA LEU A 119 -4.17 -9.04 -9.86
C LEU A 119 -3.81 -10.36 -9.17
N LEU A 120 -2.52 -10.64 -9.07
CA LEU A 120 -1.97 -11.77 -8.35
C LEU A 120 -1.52 -11.31 -6.96
N VAL A 121 -1.72 -12.13 -5.93
CA VAL A 121 -1.44 -11.77 -4.54
C VAL A 121 -0.55 -12.82 -3.89
N GLU A 122 0.50 -12.37 -3.23
CA GLU A 122 1.27 -13.17 -2.28
C GLU A 122 0.73 -12.95 -0.85
N LEU A 123 0.43 -14.07 -0.17
CA LEU A 123 -0.14 -14.13 1.18
C LEU A 123 0.91 -14.51 2.22
#